data_AF-F3ZX57-F1
#
_entry.id   AF-F3ZX57-F1
#
_cell.length_a   1.000
_cell.length_b   1.000
_cell.length_c   1.000
_cell.angle_alpha   90.00
_cell.angle_beta   90.00
_cell.angle_gamma   90.00
#
_symmetry.space_group_name_H-M   'P 1'
#
loop_
_entity.id
_entity.type
_entity.pdbx_description
1 polymer ?
#
loop_
_entity_poly.entity_id
_entity_poly.type
_entity_poly.pdbx_seq_one_letter_code
_entity_poly.pdbx_strand_id
1 'polypeptide(L)'
;MLLIAIALFFTILSIIEYRRLQAARLIIDNQILYICQAKIIAKNRKEKSIDVYISCFGILLDFRLIRFNQNNVYLKSVEISNDFIYLAYGRDDRSQTIQLLHSPIGEGELADVMERFQYETGIIPKMIR
;
A
#
# COMPACT_ATOMS: atom_id res chain seq x y z
N MET A 1 27.36 10.48 30.27
CA MET A 1 27.43 10.65 28.80
C MET A 1 26.96 9.41 28.04
N LEU A 2 27.57 8.22 28.21
CA LEU A 2 27.18 7.00 27.48
C LEU A 2 25.73 6.55 27.72
N LEU A 3 25.28 6.51 28.99
CA LEU A 3 23.89 6.16 29.33
C LEU A 3 22.86 7.10 28.70
N ILE A 4 23.17 8.40 28.68
CA ILE A 4 22.31 9.42 28.06
C ILE A 4 22.24 9.19 26.54
N ALA A 5 23.38 8.89 25.90
CA ALA A 5 23.42 8.61 24.47
C ALA A 5 22.62 7.35 24.10
N ILE A 6 22.71 6.29 24.91
CA ILE A 6 21.93 5.05 24.72
C ILE A 6 20.43 5.32 24.89
N ALA A 7 20.04 6.04 25.94
CA ALA A 7 18.64 6.40 26.18
C ALA A 7 18.07 7.23 25.02
N LEU A 8 18.83 8.20 24.50
CA LEU A 8 18.42 9.00 23.33
C LEU A 8 18.27 8.13 22.08
N PHE A 9 19.19 7.20 21.85
CA PHE A 9 19.12 6.28 20.72
C PHE A 9 17.83 5.42 20.76
N PHE A 10 17.54 4.79 21.90
CA PHE A 10 16.31 4.00 22.06
C PHE A 10 15.05 4.85 21.97
N THR A 11 15.08 6.10 22.45
CA THR A 11 13.95 7.02 22.33
C THR A 11 13.67 7.34 20.86
N ILE A 12 14.70 7.66 20.07
CA ILE A 12 14.56 7.94 18.63
C ILE A 12 14.03 6.71 17.89
N LEU A 13 14.58 5.52 18.17
CA LEU A 13 14.13 4.27 17.56
C LEU A 13 12.65 3.99 17.87
N SER A 14 12.24 4.17 19.13
CA SER A 14 10.85 4.00 19.56
C SER A 14 9.90 4.96 18.84
N ILE A 15 10.28 6.22 18.67
CA ILE A 15 9.48 7.21 17.94
C ILE A 15 9.32 6.79 16.47
N ILE A 16 10.39 6.31 15.84
CA ILE A 16 10.35 5.86 14.44
C ILE A 16 9.40 4.66 14.29
N GLU A 17 9.54 3.64 15.14
CA GLU A 17 8.68 2.45 15.05
C GLU A 17 7.23 2.75 15.43
N TYR A 18 6.98 3.62 16.41
CA TYR A 18 5.63 4.08 16.72
C TYR A 18 4.96 4.75 15.52
N ARG A 19 5.69 5.61 14.79
CA ARG A 19 5.17 6.24 13.56
C ARG A 19 4.96 5.25 12.41
N ARG A 20 5.72 4.15 12.37
CA ARG A 20 5.51 3.07 11.39
C ARG A 20 4.26 2.27 11.75
N LEU A 21 4.09 1.89 13.01
CA LEU A 21 2.91 1.18 13.52
C LEU A 21 1.63 1.99 13.31
N GLN A 22 1.65 3.29 13.61
CA GLN A 22 0.51 4.16 13.35
C GLN A 22 0.13 4.19 11.87
N ALA A 23 1.10 4.28 10.97
CA ALA A 23 0.82 4.29 9.54
C ALA A 23 0.31 2.94 9.04
N ALA A 24 0.84 1.82 9.55
CA ALA A 24 0.33 0.49 9.24
C ALA A 24 -1.13 0.35 9.72
N ARG A 25 -1.43 0.82 10.94
CA ARG A 25 -2.78 0.82 11.50
C ARG A 25 -3.75 1.66 10.69
N LEU A 26 -3.36 2.86 10.25
CA LEU A 26 -4.19 3.68 9.37
C LEU A 26 -4.57 2.96 8.06
N ILE A 27 -3.65 2.18 7.50
CA ILE A 27 -3.90 1.40 6.28
C ILE A 27 -4.86 0.24 6.57
N ILE A 28 -4.64 -0.51 7.66
CA ILE A 28 -5.49 -1.66 8.01
C ILE A 28 -6.91 -1.20 8.38
N ASP A 29 -7.02 -0.19 9.24
CA ASP A 29 -8.31 0.32 9.73
C ASP A 29 -9.13 0.99 8.60
N ASN A 30 -8.50 1.37 7.49
CA ASN A 30 -9.14 1.99 6.31
C ASN A 30 -8.85 1.20 5.02
N GLN A 31 -8.75 -0.13 5.11
CA GLN A 31 -8.42 -0.96 3.94
C GLN A 31 -9.55 -0.90 2.90
N ILE A 32 -9.21 -0.55 1.66
CA ILE A 32 -10.06 -0.64 0.47
C ILE A 32 -10.08 -2.07 -0.05
N LEU A 33 -8.90 -2.69 -0.14
CA LEU A 33 -8.71 -4.04 -0.64
C LEU A 33 -7.71 -4.81 0.24
N TYR A 34 -8.07 -6.04 0.58
CA TYR A 34 -7.20 -7.01 1.23
C TYR A 34 -6.92 -8.16 0.26
N ILE A 35 -5.64 -8.45 0.03
CA ILE A 35 -5.20 -9.58 -0.79
C ILE A 35 -4.44 -10.55 0.09
N CYS A 36 -5.04 -11.72 0.30
CA CYS A 36 -4.37 -12.85 0.92
C CYS A 36 -3.43 -13.50 -0.12
N GLN A 37 -2.20 -13.83 0.27
CA GLN A 37 -1.23 -14.52 -0.59
C GLN A 37 -0.83 -13.79 -1.88
N ALA A 38 -0.74 -12.46 -1.83
CA ALA A 38 -0.32 -11.70 -3.00
C ALA A 38 1.11 -12.08 -3.42
N LYS A 39 1.32 -12.23 -4.74
CA LYS A 39 2.66 -12.31 -5.31
C LYS A 39 3.05 -10.95 -5.87
N ILE A 40 4.19 -10.42 -5.44
CA ILE A 40 4.68 -9.12 -5.92
C ILE A 40 5.49 -9.31 -7.20
N ILE A 41 5.05 -8.70 -8.30
CA ILE A 41 5.89 -8.52 -9.49
C ILE A 41 6.45 -7.10 -9.42
N ALA A 42 7.63 -6.98 -8.82
CA ALA A 42 8.45 -5.77 -8.88
C ALA A 42 9.76 -6.12 -9.58
N LYS A 43 10.31 -5.19 -10.37
CA LYS A 43 11.49 -5.32 -11.26
C LYS A 43 12.74 -6.03 -10.70
N ASN A 44 12.78 -6.47 -9.43
CA ASN A 44 13.94 -7.12 -8.82
C ASN A 44 13.66 -8.01 -7.59
N ARG A 45 12.48 -8.66 -7.43
CA ARG A 45 12.20 -9.48 -6.22
C ARG A 45 11.55 -10.82 -6.51
N LYS A 46 12.03 -11.86 -5.79
CA LYS A 46 11.51 -13.24 -5.80
C LYS A 46 10.04 -13.28 -5.33
N GLU A 47 9.28 -14.21 -5.91
CA GLU A 47 7.91 -14.52 -5.53
C GLU A 47 7.85 -14.92 -4.04
N LYS A 48 7.16 -14.13 -3.23
CA LYS A 48 6.78 -14.47 -1.86
C LYS A 48 5.28 -14.22 -1.75
N SER A 49 4.55 -15.22 -1.27
CA SER A 49 3.16 -15.09 -0.86
C SER A 49 3.12 -14.27 0.43
N ILE A 50 2.49 -13.10 0.39
CA ILE A 50 2.35 -12.21 1.54
C ILE A 50 0.97 -11.58 1.59
N ASP A 51 0.53 -11.21 2.78
CA ASP A 51 -0.70 -10.45 2.96
C ASP A 51 -0.48 -8.98 2.60
N VAL A 52 -1.45 -8.43 1.89
CA VAL A 52 -1.42 -7.06 1.38
C VAL A 52 -2.69 -6.34 1.74
N TYR A 53 -2.52 -5.16 2.32
CA TYR A 53 -3.58 -4.23 2.66
C TYR A 53 -3.40 -2.96 1.84
N ILE A 54 -4.41 -2.56 1.08
CA ILE A 54 -4.40 -1.35 0.26
C ILE A 54 -5.46 -0.40 0.80
N SER A 55 -5.11 0.87 1.01
CA SER A 55 -6.02 1.92 1.47
C SER A 55 -5.73 3.23 0.71
N CYS A 56 -6.53 4.27 0.96
CA CYS A 56 -6.21 5.62 0.49
C CYS A 56 -4.85 6.15 0.97
N PHE A 57 -4.35 5.68 2.13
CA PHE A 57 -3.10 6.16 2.73
C PHE A 57 -1.85 5.42 2.26
N GLY A 58 -2.00 4.32 1.50
CA GLY A 58 -0.87 3.51 1.06
C GLY A 58 -1.16 2.01 1.03
N ILE A 59 -0.08 1.25 0.87
CA ILE A 59 -0.06 -0.21 0.86
C ILE A 59 0.81 -0.72 2.01
N LEU A 60 0.30 -1.69 2.77
CA LEU A 60 1.07 -2.50 3.71
C LEU A 60 1.27 -3.90 3.10
N LEU A 61 2.52 -4.28 2.88
CA LEU A 61 2.96 -5.57 2.33
C LEU A 61 3.82 -6.26 3.38
N ASP A 62 3.28 -7.21 4.14
CA ASP A 62 4.00 -7.81 5.28
C ASP A 62 4.47 -6.68 6.24
N PHE A 63 5.77 -6.49 6.45
CA PHE A 63 6.36 -5.39 7.25
C PHE A 63 6.73 -4.13 6.43
N ARG A 64 6.49 -4.14 5.12
CA ARG A 64 6.85 -3.04 4.21
C ARG A 64 5.67 -2.10 4.02
N LEU A 65 5.93 -0.83 4.28
CA LEU A 65 4.98 0.26 4.11
C LEU A 65 5.31 1.07 2.86
N ILE A 66 4.39 1.15 1.91
CA ILE A 66 4.43 2.05 0.77
C ILE A 66 3.40 3.14 1.00
N ARG A 67 3.84 4.40 1.12
CA ARG A 67 2.95 5.53 1.39
C ARG A 67 2.65 6.28 0.10
N PHE A 68 1.39 6.62 -0.09
CA PHE A 68 0.92 7.60 -1.05
C PHE A 68 -0.26 8.37 -0.46
N ASN A 69 -0.68 9.45 -1.11
CA ASN A 69 -1.58 10.48 -0.59
C ASN A 69 -1.10 11.09 0.75
N GLN A 70 0.21 11.06 0.97
CA GLN A 70 0.91 11.64 2.13
C GLN A 70 2.23 12.24 1.65
N ASN A 71 2.71 13.30 2.33
CA ASN A 71 4.05 13.88 2.11
C ASN A 71 4.38 14.20 0.62
N ASN A 72 3.41 14.74 -0.12
CA ASN A 72 3.51 15.06 -1.56
C ASN A 72 3.83 13.85 -2.46
N VAL A 73 3.41 12.65 -2.05
CA VAL A 73 3.36 11.46 -2.89
C VAL A 73 1.89 11.20 -3.16
N TYR A 74 1.49 11.08 -4.41
CA TYR A 74 0.09 10.92 -4.82
C TYR A 74 -0.12 9.56 -5.47
N LEU A 75 -1.27 8.95 -5.21
CA LEU A 75 -1.77 7.87 -6.05
C LEU A 75 -2.20 8.49 -7.39
N LYS A 76 -1.68 7.97 -8.50
CA LYS A 76 -1.87 8.54 -9.84
C LYS A 76 -2.83 7.71 -10.69
N SER A 77 -2.77 6.38 -10.58
CA SER A 77 -3.69 5.49 -11.27
C SER A 77 -3.82 4.16 -10.54
N VAL A 78 -4.97 3.53 -10.75
CA VAL A 78 -5.29 2.16 -10.34
C VAL A 78 -5.86 1.44 -11.55
N GLU A 79 -5.27 0.30 -11.88
CA GLU A 79 -5.76 -0.61 -12.92
C GLU A 79 -5.99 -1.98 -12.29
N ILE A 80 -7.15 -2.57 -12.53
CA ILE A 80 -7.56 -3.84 -11.93
C ILE A 80 -7.83 -4.83 -13.07
N SER A 81 -7.15 -5.97 -13.01
CA SER A 81 -7.36 -7.15 -13.82
C SER A 81 -8.05 -8.23 -12.99
N ASN A 82 -8.40 -9.34 -13.62
CA ASN A 82 -8.96 -10.49 -12.95
C ASN A 82 -7.97 -11.16 -11.98
N ASP A 83 -6.66 -10.99 -12.17
CA ASP A 83 -5.59 -11.70 -11.44
C ASP A 83 -4.51 -10.78 -10.87
N PHE A 84 -4.62 -9.47 -11.09
CA PHE A 84 -3.70 -8.49 -10.53
C PHE A 84 -4.29 -7.09 -10.41
N ILE A 85 -3.72 -6.32 -9.48
CA ILE A 85 -3.92 -4.87 -9.39
C ILE A 85 -2.59 -4.16 -9.65
N TYR A 86 -2.65 -3.10 -10.43
CA TYR A 86 -1.53 -2.24 -10.76
C TYR A 86 -1.78 -0.83 -10.23
N LEU A 87 -0.83 -0.29 -9.47
CA LEU A 87 -0.90 1.06 -8.92
C LEU A 87 0.31 1.86 -9.34
N ALA A 88 0.07 3.06 -9.86
CA ALA A 88 1.11 4.07 -10.08
C ALA A 88 0.99 5.16 -9.02
N TYR A 89 2.11 5.53 -8.39
CA TYR A 89 2.16 6.56 -7.37
C TYR A 89 3.47 7.33 -7.44
N GLY A 90 3.51 8.57 -6.95
CA GLY A 90 4.76 9.32 -6.94
C GLY A 90 4.58 10.82 -6.74
N ARG A 91 5.68 11.55 -6.88
CA ARG A 91 5.74 13.00 -6.75
C ARG A 91 5.95 13.61 -8.13
N ASP A 92 5.17 14.64 -8.47
CA ASP A 92 5.29 15.41 -9.71
C ASP A 92 5.39 14.49 -10.95
N ASP A 93 6.46 14.59 -11.73
CA ASP A 93 6.73 13.77 -12.93
C ASP A 93 7.28 12.37 -12.62
N ARG A 94 7.79 12.14 -11.40
CA ARG A 94 8.34 10.84 -10.99
C ARG A 94 7.23 9.90 -10.57
N SER A 95 7.15 8.73 -11.20
CA SER A 95 6.20 7.67 -10.87
C SER A 95 6.92 6.38 -10.54
N GLN A 96 6.51 5.75 -9.45
CA GLN A 96 6.78 4.37 -9.11
C GLN A 96 5.52 3.55 -9.37
N THR A 97 5.72 2.27 -9.67
CA THR A 97 4.63 1.38 -10.02
C THR A 97 4.77 0.09 -9.24
N ILE A 98 3.64 -0.54 -8.91
CA ILE A 98 3.60 -1.83 -8.26
C ILE A 98 2.48 -2.67 -8.85
N GLN A 99 2.79 -3.92 -9.18
CA GLN A 99 1.84 -4.92 -9.59
C GLN A 99 1.74 -5.98 -8.49
N LEU A 100 0.51 -6.25 -8.06
CA LEU A 100 0.19 -7.18 -6.99
C LEU A 100 -0.76 -8.23 -7.54
N LEU A 101 -0.29 -9.46 -7.65
CA LEU A 101 -1.13 -10.58 -8.07
C LEU A 101 -2.11 -10.92 -6.96
N HIS A 102 -3.34 -11.24 -7.33
CA HIS A 102 -4.39 -11.70 -6.42
C HIS A 102 -5.18 -12.84 -7.05
N SER A 103 -5.89 -13.63 -6.24
CA SER A 103 -6.92 -14.54 -6.75
C SER A 103 -8.07 -13.75 -7.39
N PRO A 104 -8.83 -14.34 -8.33
CA PRO A 104 -9.98 -13.68 -8.91
C PRO A 104 -10.94 -13.10 -7.86
N ILE A 105 -11.23 -11.82 -8.01
CA ILE A 105 -12.20 -11.08 -7.17
C ILE A 105 -13.58 -11.30 -7.79
N GLY A 106 -14.57 -11.64 -6.98
CA GLY A 106 -15.95 -11.80 -7.47
C GLY A 106 -16.51 -10.48 -7.99
N GLU A 107 -17.41 -10.51 -8.98
CA GLU A 107 -17.93 -9.28 -9.62
C GLU A 107 -18.52 -8.27 -8.63
N GLY A 108 -19.23 -8.73 -7.60
CA GLY A 108 -19.78 -7.86 -6.55
C GLY A 108 -18.69 -7.21 -5.69
N GLU A 109 -17.72 -7.98 -5.22
CA GLU A 109 -16.58 -7.46 -4.44
C GLU A 109 -15.73 -6.51 -5.28
N LEU A 110 -15.57 -6.78 -6.58
CA LEU A 110 -14.84 -5.92 -7.50
C LEU A 110 -15.56 -4.57 -7.67
N ALA A 111 -16.88 -4.56 -7.82
CA ALA A 111 -17.66 -3.33 -7.90
C ALA A 111 -17.51 -2.49 -6.63
N ASP A 112 -17.59 -3.12 -5.45
CA ASP A 112 -17.38 -2.45 -4.16
C ASP A 112 -15.96 -1.86 -4.06
N VAL A 113 -14.94 -2.62 -4.46
CA VAL A 113 -13.55 -2.14 -4.48
C VAL A 113 -13.40 -0.95 -5.42
N MET A 114 -13.99 -1.00 -6.61
CA MET A 114 -13.94 0.10 -7.58
C MET A 114 -14.59 1.37 -7.04
N GLU A 115 -15.78 1.26 -6.46
CA GLU A 115 -16.49 2.38 -5.84
C GLU A 115 -15.69 2.99 -4.70
N ARG A 116 -15.14 2.15 -3.80
CA ARG A 116 -14.35 2.62 -2.66
C ARG A 116 -13.07 3.32 -3.08
N PHE A 117 -12.37 2.83 -4.11
CA PHE A 117 -11.22 3.56 -4.65
C PHE A 117 -11.63 4.95 -5.15
N GLN A 118 -12.72 5.05 -5.91
CA GLN A 118 -13.20 6.34 -6.40
C GLN A 118 -13.58 7.28 -5.25
N TYR A 119 -14.35 6.80 -4.28
CA TYR A 119 -14.82 7.62 -3.16
C TYR A 119 -13.69 8.03 -2.21
N GLU A 120 -12.82 7.09 -1.82
CA GLU A 120 -11.78 7.35 -0.82
C GLU A 120 -10.55 8.05 -1.40
N THR A 121 -10.22 7.82 -2.68
CA THR A 121 -8.98 8.32 -3.29
C THR A 121 -9.19 9.37 -4.39
N GLY A 122 -10.41 9.48 -4.93
CA GLY A 122 -10.71 10.29 -6.12
C GLY A 122 -10.21 9.69 -7.44
N ILE A 123 -9.47 8.58 -7.41
CA ILE A 123 -9.01 7.87 -8.61
C ILE A 123 -10.09 6.88 -9.05
N ILE A 124 -10.52 7.01 -10.30
CA ILE A 124 -11.42 6.05 -10.94
C ILE A 124 -10.58 4.86 -11.42
N PRO A 125 -10.74 3.66 -10.84
CA PRO A 125 -9.99 2.49 -11.30
C PRO A 125 -10.39 2.12 -12.71
N LYS A 126 -9.42 1.67 -13.51
CA LYS A 126 -9.68 1.15 -14.85
C LYS A 126 -9.66 -0.36 -14.84
N MET A 127 -10.72 -0.96 -15.35
CA MET A 127 -10.73 -2.38 -15.65
C MET A 127 -9.88 -2.64 -16.89
N ILE A 128 -8.93 -3.55 -16.76
CA ILE A 128 -8.11 -4.06 -17.86
C ILE A 128 -8.33 -5.56 -17.99
N ARG A 129 -8.19 -6.05 -19.22
CA ARG A 129 -8.50 -7.44 -19.59
C ARG A 129 -7.24 -8.26 -19.74
#